data_AF-A0A3A4RHU0-F1
#
_entry.id   AF-A0A3A4RHU0-F1
#
_cell.length_a   1.000
_cell.length_b   1.000
_cell.length_c   1.000
_cell.angle_alpha   90.00
_cell.angle_beta   90.00
_cell.angle_gamma   90.00
#
_symmetry.space_group_name_H-M   'P 1'
#
loop_
_entity.id
_entity.type
_entity.pdbx_description
1 polymer ?
#
loop_
_entity_poly.entity_id
_entity_poly.type
_entity_poly.pdbx_seq_one_letter_code
_entity_poly.pdbx_strand_id
1 'polypeptide(L)'
;MKHFISSVKLISLVLLLLSASSSYAALGVTSVSPTQNNVSVAASTTISVTFDADIDQATLTAASVIVYGSISGKHTGTISFTGTSIVNFDPDNDFIAGEIVSAILTSDIESDAADPLTNGYELNFTIGTASTAGTLEYYESKTIEHNTRNIATGDIDGDGDIDLITSGVNCSIFKNSGEGTFTKTGTIQESQHSQFVELLDVNADGILDVISVVGTSVYIYLGNGSGEFTFNNGISLPNSGSDNERHEMTMSDFNQDGLIDLAISNISTGNVSICLNNGDATFSLLNSYTVGSTPRSIVSGDFNGDGYSDIAVNDYSLDNLYILQNDGTAAFTLSSPMATLP
;
A
#
# COMPACT_ATOMS: atom_id res chain seq x y z
N MET A 1 -55.88 41.12 -26.19
CA MET A 1 -54.65 41.33 -25.39
C MET A 1 -54.82 40.52 -24.11
N LYS A 2 -53.92 39.56 -23.81
CA LYS A 2 -53.93 38.65 -22.64
C LYS A 2 -55.12 37.64 -22.63
N HIS A 3 -54.93 36.32 -22.47
CA HIS A 3 -54.30 35.52 -21.39
C HIS A 3 -55.10 35.62 -20.07
N PHE A 4 -55.35 34.57 -19.27
CA PHE A 4 -55.04 33.12 -19.29
C PHE A 4 -56.14 32.40 -18.45
N ILE A 5 -56.30 31.07 -18.29
CA ILE A 5 -55.52 29.86 -18.64
C ILE A 5 -56.50 28.67 -18.91
N SER A 6 -56.02 27.47 -19.25
CA SER A 6 -56.80 26.21 -19.14
C SER A 6 -56.03 25.19 -18.30
N SER A 7 -56.66 24.59 -17.29
CA SER A 7 -56.01 23.71 -16.30
C SER A 7 -55.98 22.24 -16.75
N VAL A 8 -54.93 21.87 -17.48
CA VAL A 8 -54.61 20.46 -17.78
C VAL A 8 -54.16 19.75 -16.51
N LYS A 9 -54.81 18.64 -16.16
CA LYS A 9 -54.26 17.71 -15.15
C LYS A 9 -53.15 16.88 -15.78
N LEU A 10 -51.92 17.08 -15.31
CA LEU A 10 -50.81 16.18 -15.61
C LEU A 10 -51.05 14.84 -14.90
N ILE A 11 -50.95 13.73 -15.64
CA ILE A 11 -50.83 12.39 -15.06
C ILE A 11 -49.34 12.07 -15.04
N SER A 12 -48.71 12.20 -13.87
CA SER A 12 -47.32 11.83 -13.68
C SER A 12 -47.19 10.31 -13.66
N LEU A 13 -46.80 9.72 -14.80
CA LEU A 13 -46.43 8.32 -14.87
C LEU A 13 -45.06 8.13 -14.20
N VAL A 14 -45.06 7.72 -12.94
CA VAL A 14 -43.82 7.31 -12.26
C VAL A 14 -43.40 5.97 -12.83
N LEU A 15 -42.40 5.98 -13.70
CA LEU A 15 -41.78 4.77 -14.21
C LEU A 15 -40.84 4.24 -13.13
N LEU A 16 -41.35 3.34 -12.29
CA LEU A 16 -40.53 2.67 -11.28
C LEU A 16 -39.64 1.64 -11.98
N LEU A 17 -38.44 2.06 -12.35
CA LEU A 17 -37.35 1.17 -12.73
C LEU A 17 -36.97 0.35 -11.49
N LEU A 18 -37.56 -0.83 -11.35
CA LEU A 18 -36.90 -1.91 -10.63
C LEU A 18 -35.69 -2.29 -11.47
N SER A 19 -34.50 -1.83 -11.08
CA SER A 19 -33.29 -2.59 -11.36
C SER A 19 -33.53 -3.99 -10.78
N ALA A 20 -33.53 -5.00 -11.64
CA ALA A 20 -33.33 -6.35 -11.16
C ALA A 20 -31.90 -6.38 -10.63
N SER A 21 -31.75 -6.38 -9.30
CA SER A 21 -30.48 -6.75 -8.67
C SER A 21 -30.27 -8.24 -8.95
N SER A 22 -29.68 -8.54 -10.10
CA SER A 22 -29.09 -9.84 -10.36
C SER A 22 -28.13 -10.12 -9.21
N SER A 23 -28.46 -11.10 -8.38
CA SER A 23 -27.44 -11.74 -7.54
C SER A 23 -26.58 -12.57 -8.49
N TYR A 24 -25.56 -11.92 -9.07
CA TYR A 24 -24.41 -12.62 -9.64
C TYR A 24 -23.85 -13.57 -8.59
N ALA A 25 -23.18 -14.64 -9.04
CA ALA A 25 -22.27 -15.31 -8.14
C ALA A 25 -21.12 -14.35 -7.80
N ALA A 26 -20.48 -14.53 -6.65
CA ALA A 26 -19.15 -13.99 -6.45
C ALA A 26 -18.18 -14.98 -7.08
N LEU A 27 -17.32 -14.53 -7.98
CA LEU A 27 -16.15 -15.30 -8.39
C LEU A 27 -15.18 -15.36 -7.20
N GLY A 28 -14.71 -16.55 -6.85
CA GLY A 28 -13.89 -16.79 -5.65
C GLY A 28 -12.51 -17.36 -5.95
N VAL A 29 -11.49 -16.84 -5.25
CA VAL A 29 -10.15 -17.47 -5.20
C VAL A 29 -10.20 -18.70 -4.28
N THR A 30 -9.77 -19.85 -4.79
CA THR A 30 -9.79 -21.14 -4.08
C THR A 30 -8.42 -21.57 -3.56
N SER A 31 -7.35 -21.19 -4.25
CA SER A 31 -5.97 -21.44 -3.83
C SER A 31 -4.97 -20.56 -4.57
N VAL A 32 -3.82 -20.34 -3.94
CA VAL A 32 -2.72 -19.51 -4.42
C VAL A 32 -1.38 -20.23 -4.25
N SER A 33 -0.45 -19.97 -5.18
CA SER A 33 0.94 -20.41 -5.13
C SER A 33 1.84 -19.25 -5.60
N PRO A 34 2.72 -18.67 -4.78
CA PRO A 34 3.01 -19.02 -3.39
C PRO A 34 1.80 -18.96 -2.46
N THR A 35 1.87 -19.66 -1.32
CA THR A 35 0.84 -19.61 -0.29
C THR A 35 0.92 -18.29 0.48
N GLN A 36 -0.22 -17.74 0.92
CA GLN A 36 -0.28 -16.55 1.78
C GLN A 36 0.74 -16.64 2.94
N ASN A 37 1.48 -15.55 3.15
CA ASN A 37 2.48 -15.37 4.21
C ASN A 37 3.61 -16.43 4.20
N ASN A 38 3.96 -16.98 3.03
CA ASN A 38 5.12 -17.86 2.90
C ASN A 38 6.42 -17.04 2.97
N VAL A 39 7.29 -17.36 3.94
CA VAL A 39 8.52 -16.58 4.24
C VAL A 39 9.79 -17.10 3.55
N SER A 40 9.67 -17.99 2.55
CA SER A 40 10.82 -18.68 1.94
C SER A 40 10.59 -19.02 0.47
N VAL A 41 10.08 -18.07 -0.31
CA VAL A 41 9.78 -18.23 -1.73
C VAL A 41 11.04 -18.05 -2.60
N ALA A 42 11.09 -18.65 -3.79
CA ALA A 42 12.21 -18.46 -4.72
C ALA A 42 12.07 -17.13 -5.49
N ALA A 43 13.20 -16.45 -5.74
CA ALA A 43 13.25 -15.21 -6.51
C ALA A 43 12.59 -15.31 -7.90
N SER A 44 12.84 -16.42 -8.61
CA SER A 44 12.27 -16.71 -9.92
C SER A 44 10.89 -17.40 -9.84
N THR A 45 9.99 -16.97 -8.95
CA THR A 45 8.67 -17.60 -8.82
C THR A 45 7.68 -17.02 -9.83
N THR A 46 7.01 -17.90 -10.56
CA THR A 46 5.69 -17.60 -11.11
C THR A 46 4.70 -17.50 -9.94
N ILE A 47 3.76 -16.57 -10.02
CA ILE A 47 2.61 -16.45 -9.12
C ILE A 47 1.40 -17.08 -9.81
N SER A 48 0.67 -17.96 -9.13
CA SER A 48 -0.49 -18.68 -9.66
C SER A 48 -1.71 -18.52 -8.75
N VAL A 49 -2.85 -18.17 -9.32
CA VAL A 49 -4.15 -18.04 -8.63
C VAL A 49 -5.17 -18.96 -9.29
N THR A 50 -5.87 -19.76 -8.49
CA THR A 50 -6.91 -20.70 -8.96
C THR A 50 -8.28 -20.28 -8.47
N PHE A 51 -9.23 -20.14 -9.39
CA PHE A 51 -10.60 -19.70 -9.12
C PHE A 51 -11.60 -20.87 -9.08
N ASP A 52 -12.80 -20.62 -8.55
CA ASP A 52 -13.91 -21.58 -8.49
C ASP A 52 -14.75 -21.68 -9.78
N ALA A 53 -14.55 -20.76 -10.73
CA ALA A 53 -15.16 -20.75 -12.06
C ALA A 53 -14.12 -20.53 -13.19
N ASP A 54 -14.55 -20.76 -14.43
CA ASP A 54 -13.79 -20.43 -15.64
C ASP A 54 -13.75 -18.90 -15.84
N ILE A 55 -12.63 -18.35 -16.32
CA ILE A 55 -12.34 -16.90 -16.33
C ILE A 55 -12.36 -16.29 -17.74
N ASP A 56 -13.00 -15.12 -17.91
CA ASP A 56 -12.88 -14.35 -19.15
C ASP A 56 -11.48 -13.73 -19.23
N GLN A 57 -10.68 -14.30 -20.13
CA GLN A 57 -9.29 -13.90 -20.37
C GLN A 57 -9.15 -12.44 -20.87
N ALA A 58 -10.22 -11.81 -21.36
CA ALA A 58 -10.22 -10.41 -21.74
C ALA A 58 -10.18 -9.44 -20.55
N THR A 59 -10.56 -9.89 -19.34
CA THR A 59 -10.52 -9.08 -18.11
C THR A 59 -9.14 -9.03 -17.47
N LEU A 60 -8.21 -9.89 -17.87
CA LEU A 60 -6.90 -10.06 -17.25
C LEU A 60 -5.82 -9.26 -17.95
N THR A 61 -5.36 -8.21 -17.26
CA THR A 61 -4.49 -7.16 -17.79
C THR A 61 -3.49 -6.71 -16.71
N ALA A 62 -2.49 -5.92 -17.09
CA ALA A 62 -1.55 -5.28 -16.14
C ALA A 62 -2.18 -4.17 -15.26
N ALA A 63 -3.50 -3.98 -15.32
CA ALA A 63 -4.30 -3.14 -14.43
C ALA A 63 -5.24 -3.97 -13.52
N SER A 64 -5.41 -5.27 -13.78
CA SER A 64 -6.26 -6.17 -12.98
C SER A 64 -5.50 -7.32 -12.33
N VAL A 65 -4.28 -7.62 -12.79
CA VAL A 65 -3.26 -8.37 -12.06
C VAL A 65 -2.05 -7.44 -11.90
N ILE A 66 -1.80 -7.01 -10.68
CA ILE A 66 -0.76 -6.03 -10.33
C ILE A 66 0.18 -6.69 -9.31
N VAL A 67 1.49 -6.52 -9.46
CA VAL A 67 2.49 -7.11 -8.56
C VAL A 67 3.51 -6.05 -8.17
N TYR A 68 3.69 -5.85 -6.87
CA TYR A 68 4.70 -4.97 -6.27
C TYR A 68 5.66 -5.81 -5.42
N GLY A 69 6.95 -5.51 -5.51
CA GLY A 69 7.96 -5.93 -4.55
C GLY A 69 8.31 -4.78 -3.61
N SER A 70 8.44 -5.07 -2.31
CA SER A 70 8.73 -4.07 -1.27
C SER A 70 10.14 -3.50 -1.35
N ILE A 71 10.99 -4.00 -2.25
CA ILE A 71 12.34 -3.52 -2.50
C ILE A 71 12.51 -3.11 -3.97
N SER A 72 11.79 -3.74 -4.91
CA SER A 72 11.91 -3.47 -6.35
C SER A 72 10.88 -2.49 -6.95
N GLY A 73 9.78 -2.19 -6.25
CA GLY A 73 8.66 -1.44 -6.83
C GLY A 73 7.73 -2.33 -7.69
N LYS A 74 7.08 -1.77 -8.72
CA LYS A 74 6.15 -2.55 -9.56
C LYS A 74 6.86 -3.47 -10.55
N HIS A 75 6.50 -4.75 -10.53
CA HIS A 75 6.95 -5.73 -11.53
C HIS A 75 6.08 -5.69 -12.79
N THR A 76 6.74 -5.69 -13.96
CA THR A 76 6.12 -6.17 -15.21
C THR A 76 6.28 -7.69 -15.32
N GLY A 77 5.42 -8.32 -16.13
CA GLY A 77 5.45 -9.77 -16.31
C GLY A 77 4.45 -10.28 -17.34
N THR A 78 4.58 -11.55 -17.68
CA THR A 78 3.70 -12.28 -18.60
C THR A 78 2.54 -12.92 -17.84
N ILE A 79 1.32 -12.38 -18.06
CA ILE A 79 0.08 -13.06 -17.64
C ILE A 79 -0.19 -14.24 -18.58
N SER A 80 -0.47 -15.41 -18.03
CA SER A 80 -0.76 -16.64 -18.79
C SER A 80 -1.76 -17.55 -18.08
N PHE A 81 -2.22 -18.60 -18.76
CA PHE A 81 -3.34 -19.44 -18.29
C PHE A 81 -2.96 -20.92 -18.24
N THR A 82 -3.52 -21.66 -17.27
CA THR A 82 -3.42 -23.13 -17.20
C THR A 82 -4.80 -23.76 -17.05
N GLY A 83 -5.33 -24.29 -18.16
CA GLY A 83 -6.73 -24.68 -18.22
C GLY A 83 -7.63 -23.46 -18.43
N THR A 84 -8.68 -23.34 -17.62
CA THR A 84 -9.72 -22.30 -17.73
C THR A 84 -9.88 -21.46 -16.45
N SER A 85 -9.46 -21.96 -15.29
CA SER A 85 -9.63 -21.30 -13.98
C SER A 85 -8.31 -21.02 -13.23
N ILE A 86 -7.14 -21.20 -13.86
CA ILE A 86 -5.83 -20.85 -13.27
C ILE A 86 -5.18 -19.75 -14.08
N VAL A 87 -4.92 -18.63 -13.41
CA VAL A 87 -4.16 -17.48 -13.90
C VAL A 87 -2.76 -17.53 -13.33
N ASN A 88 -1.75 -17.27 -14.16
CA ASN A 88 -0.35 -17.18 -13.76
C ASN A 88 0.21 -15.79 -14.13
N PHE A 89 1.04 -15.22 -13.27
CA PHE A 89 1.90 -14.07 -13.56
C PHE A 89 3.35 -14.51 -13.42
N ASP A 90 4.12 -14.43 -14.51
CA ASP A 90 5.55 -14.75 -14.56
C ASP A 90 6.33 -13.43 -14.71
N PRO A 91 7.09 -12.98 -13.70
CA PRO A 91 7.72 -11.65 -13.71
C PRO A 91 8.83 -11.56 -14.77
N ASP A 92 9.01 -10.38 -15.38
CA ASP A 92 10.04 -10.18 -16.40
C ASP A 92 11.48 -10.16 -15.81
N ASN A 93 11.60 -9.89 -14.51
CA ASN A 93 12.83 -9.97 -13.71
C ASN A 93 12.55 -10.74 -12.41
N ASP A 94 13.51 -11.52 -11.92
CA ASP A 94 13.44 -12.21 -10.62
C ASP A 94 13.25 -11.20 -9.46
N PHE A 95 12.47 -11.59 -8.44
CA PHE A 95 12.25 -10.81 -7.22
C PHE A 95 13.49 -10.72 -6.32
N ILE A 96 13.65 -9.64 -5.55
CA ILE A 96 14.83 -9.37 -4.72
C ILE A 96 14.77 -10.17 -3.40
N ALA A 97 15.90 -10.78 -3.02
CA ALA A 97 15.98 -11.66 -1.87
C ALA A 97 15.72 -10.92 -0.54
N GLY A 98 14.68 -11.35 0.19
CA GLY A 98 14.23 -10.72 1.43
C GLY A 98 13.07 -9.74 1.27
N GLU A 99 12.64 -9.42 0.04
CA GLU A 99 11.48 -8.54 -0.16
C GLU A 99 10.14 -9.24 0.11
N ILE A 100 9.14 -8.44 0.49
CA ILE A 100 7.75 -8.86 0.52
C ILE A 100 7.15 -8.55 -0.85
N VAL A 101 6.54 -9.54 -1.49
CA VAL A 101 5.83 -9.39 -2.75
C VAL A 101 4.33 -9.38 -2.46
N SER A 102 3.67 -8.33 -2.94
CA SER A 102 2.23 -8.11 -2.86
C SER A 102 1.63 -8.22 -4.27
N ALA A 103 0.83 -9.25 -4.52
CA ALA A 103 0.13 -9.47 -5.76
C ALA A 103 -1.37 -9.20 -5.59
N ILE A 104 -1.85 -8.12 -6.20
CA ILE A 104 -3.22 -7.63 -6.12
C ILE A 104 -3.98 -8.07 -7.37
N LEU A 105 -5.16 -8.64 -7.15
CA LEU A 105 -6.12 -8.99 -8.19
C LEU A 105 -7.35 -8.11 -7.97
N THR A 106 -7.69 -7.25 -8.94
CA THR A 106 -8.76 -6.26 -8.78
C THR A 106 -10.14 -6.84 -9.06
N SER A 107 -11.18 -6.12 -8.67
CA SER A 107 -12.58 -6.52 -8.92
C SER A 107 -13.02 -6.43 -10.39
N ASP A 108 -12.15 -5.95 -11.30
CA ASP A 108 -12.38 -5.95 -12.75
C ASP A 108 -12.23 -7.35 -13.39
N ILE A 109 -11.72 -8.36 -12.66
CA ILE A 109 -11.64 -9.74 -13.14
C ILE A 109 -13.03 -10.38 -13.09
N GLU A 110 -13.50 -10.92 -14.21
CA GLU A 110 -14.81 -11.60 -14.32
C GLU A 110 -14.68 -13.07 -14.76
N SER A 111 -15.66 -13.89 -14.37
CA SER A 111 -15.85 -15.24 -14.91
C SER A 111 -16.32 -15.19 -16.38
N ASP A 112 -16.25 -16.32 -17.08
CA ASP A 112 -16.86 -16.55 -18.40
C ASP A 112 -18.41 -16.31 -18.41
N ALA A 113 -19.03 -16.12 -17.24
CA ALA A 113 -20.44 -15.79 -17.05
C ALA A 113 -20.70 -14.31 -16.67
N ALA A 114 -19.65 -13.47 -16.63
CA ALA A 114 -19.65 -12.09 -16.12
C ALA A 114 -19.99 -11.98 -14.61
N ASP A 115 -19.56 -12.96 -13.81
CA ASP A 115 -19.55 -12.86 -12.34
C ASP A 115 -18.20 -12.27 -11.89
N PRO A 116 -18.16 -11.11 -11.21
CA PRO A 116 -16.91 -10.43 -10.86
C PRO A 116 -16.23 -11.03 -9.62
N LEU A 117 -14.89 -10.88 -9.55
CA LEU A 117 -14.07 -11.14 -8.36
C LEU A 117 -14.48 -10.16 -7.25
N THR A 118 -15.48 -10.59 -6.49
CA THR A 118 -16.08 -9.76 -5.45
C THR A 118 -15.08 -9.62 -4.32
N ASN A 119 -14.70 -8.37 -4.03
CA ASN A 119 -13.68 -7.99 -3.06
C ASN A 119 -12.21 -8.26 -3.46
N GLY A 120 -11.92 -8.41 -4.76
CA GLY A 120 -10.54 -8.57 -5.25
C GLY A 120 -9.81 -9.77 -4.64
N TYR A 121 -8.47 -9.70 -4.55
CA TYR A 121 -7.64 -10.56 -3.69
C TYR A 121 -6.23 -9.97 -3.51
N GLU A 122 -5.71 -9.90 -2.28
CA GLU A 122 -4.31 -9.51 -2.01
C GLU A 122 -3.48 -10.73 -1.52
N LEU A 123 -2.54 -11.19 -2.36
CA LEU A 123 -1.58 -12.23 -2.03
C LEU A 123 -0.27 -11.62 -1.54
N ASN A 124 0.11 -11.88 -0.29
CA ASN A 124 1.41 -11.49 0.27
C ASN A 124 2.33 -12.70 0.54
N PHE A 125 3.60 -12.61 0.17
CA PHE A 125 4.65 -13.59 0.52
C PHE A 125 6.05 -12.93 0.57
N THR A 126 7.07 -13.62 1.08
CA THR A 126 8.45 -13.11 1.19
C THR A 126 9.43 -13.99 0.42
N ILE A 127 10.34 -13.36 -0.33
CA ILE A 127 11.43 -14.05 -1.02
C ILE A 127 12.48 -14.53 -0.01
N GLY A 128 12.78 -15.82 -0.03
CA GLY A 128 13.74 -16.45 0.86
C GLY A 128 15.18 -16.04 0.54
N THR A 129 15.90 -15.57 1.55
CA THR A 129 17.37 -15.46 1.50
C THR A 129 18.00 -16.87 1.57
N ALA A 130 19.32 -16.96 1.29
CA ALA A 130 20.01 -18.24 1.23
C ALA A 130 19.87 -19.06 2.53
N SER A 131 19.45 -20.32 2.42
CA SER A 131 19.03 -21.19 3.54
C SER A 131 20.14 -21.66 4.51
N THR A 132 21.32 -21.06 4.43
CA THR A 132 22.41 -21.18 5.41
C THR A 132 22.20 -20.20 6.56
N ALA A 133 22.38 -20.65 7.80
CA ALA A 133 22.32 -19.78 8.97
C ALA A 133 23.41 -18.69 8.91
N GLY A 134 23.00 -17.45 8.65
CA GLY A 134 23.87 -16.28 8.69
C GLY A 134 24.29 -15.91 10.12
N THR A 135 25.44 -15.27 10.25
CA THR A 135 25.92 -14.69 11.51
C THR A 135 25.59 -13.20 11.55
N LEU A 136 24.99 -12.74 12.66
CA LEU A 136 24.81 -11.31 12.92
C LEU A 136 26.14 -10.73 13.44
N GLU A 137 27.05 -10.48 12.51
CA GLU A 137 28.34 -9.85 12.78
C GLU A 137 28.27 -8.33 12.61
N TYR A 138 28.97 -7.62 13.50
CA TYR A 138 29.13 -6.17 13.37
C TYR A 138 30.06 -5.85 12.21
N TYR A 139 29.55 -5.12 11.21
CA TYR A 139 30.29 -4.74 10.00
C TYR A 139 30.97 -3.36 10.16
N GLU A 140 30.20 -2.27 10.14
CA GLU A 140 30.68 -0.90 10.32
C GLU A 140 29.67 -0.06 11.13
N SER A 141 30.13 1.02 11.78
CA SER A 141 29.28 2.09 12.30
C SER A 141 29.54 3.39 11.53
N LYS A 142 28.55 3.87 10.77
CA LYS A 142 28.64 5.14 10.04
C LYS A 142 27.95 6.26 10.81
N THR A 143 28.63 7.38 11.00
CA THR A 143 28.01 8.58 11.59
C THR A 143 27.15 9.28 10.54
N ILE A 144 25.84 9.31 10.78
CA ILE A 144 24.84 10.04 9.98
C ILE A 144 24.52 11.40 10.61
N GLU A 145 23.61 12.17 10.00
CA GLU A 145 23.22 13.48 10.51
C GLU A 145 22.40 13.41 11.81
N HIS A 146 22.34 14.51 12.57
CA HIS A 146 21.62 14.52 13.83
C HIS A 146 20.10 14.46 13.63
N ASN A 147 19.41 13.76 14.53
CA ASN A 147 17.96 13.63 14.64
C ASN A 147 17.24 12.77 13.57
N THR A 148 17.94 11.89 12.84
CA THR A 148 17.29 10.77 12.12
C THR A 148 16.36 9.98 13.05
N ARG A 149 15.17 9.63 12.56
CA ARG A 149 14.12 8.90 13.31
C ARG A 149 13.70 7.58 12.66
N ASN A 150 13.53 7.58 11.34
CA ASN A 150 13.31 6.38 10.51
C ASN A 150 14.41 6.21 9.44
N ILE A 151 14.51 4.98 8.94
CA ILE A 151 15.31 4.56 7.80
C ILE A 151 14.45 3.67 6.90
N ALA A 152 14.34 4.02 5.63
CA ALA A 152 13.69 3.21 4.59
C ALA A 152 14.76 2.45 3.79
N THR A 153 14.37 1.32 3.19
CA THR A 153 15.27 0.42 2.45
C THR A 153 14.61 -0.10 1.18
N GLY A 154 15.30 -0.08 0.05
CA GLY A 154 14.78 -0.49 -1.26
C GLY A 154 15.86 -0.35 -2.33
N ASP A 155 15.68 -0.94 -3.51
CA ASP A 155 16.52 -0.67 -4.68
C ASP A 155 16.05 0.62 -5.36
N ILE A 156 16.82 1.69 -5.23
CA ILE A 156 16.47 3.03 -5.73
C ILE A 156 17.17 3.39 -7.05
N ASP A 157 17.99 2.49 -7.61
CA ASP A 157 18.78 2.76 -8.82
C ASP A 157 18.83 1.62 -9.85
N GLY A 158 18.21 0.49 -9.55
CA GLY A 158 18.00 -0.64 -10.44
C GLY A 158 19.22 -1.56 -10.61
N ASP A 159 20.20 -1.52 -9.70
CA ASP A 159 21.36 -2.41 -9.73
C ASP A 159 21.14 -3.77 -9.03
N GLY A 160 20.05 -3.91 -8.28
CA GLY A 160 19.63 -5.13 -7.57
C GLY A 160 20.07 -5.18 -6.11
N ASP A 161 20.82 -4.19 -5.61
CA ASP A 161 21.24 -4.12 -4.21
C ASP A 161 20.32 -3.22 -3.36
N ILE A 162 20.14 -3.61 -2.10
CA ILE A 162 19.28 -2.87 -1.17
C ILE A 162 20.00 -1.59 -0.72
N ASP A 163 19.48 -0.43 -1.10
CA ASP A 163 19.92 0.91 -0.70
C ASP A 163 19.18 1.42 0.54
N LEU A 164 19.64 2.55 1.10
CA LEU A 164 19.10 3.14 2.33
C LEU A 164 18.78 4.64 2.17
N ILE A 165 17.63 5.07 2.69
CA ILE A 165 17.30 6.49 2.87
C ILE A 165 16.96 6.77 4.34
N THR A 166 17.70 7.69 4.96
CA THR A 166 17.49 8.08 6.36
C THR A 166 16.82 9.45 6.45
N SER A 167 15.71 9.53 7.19
CA SER A 167 15.12 10.81 7.65
C SER A 167 16.12 11.72 8.40
N GLY A 168 15.80 13.00 8.57
CA GLY A 168 16.62 13.91 9.38
C GLY A 168 16.26 15.38 9.20
N VAL A 169 17.25 16.27 9.28
CA VAL A 169 17.08 17.68 8.86
C VAL A 169 16.85 17.78 7.35
N ASN A 170 17.39 16.80 6.62
CA ASN A 170 17.17 16.49 5.22
C ASN A 170 17.26 14.96 5.09
N CYS A 171 16.49 14.32 4.20
CA CYS A 171 16.68 12.89 3.94
C CYS A 171 18.05 12.64 3.30
N SER A 172 18.84 11.74 3.86
CA SER A 172 20.16 11.36 3.33
C SER A 172 20.09 10.03 2.59
N ILE A 173 20.61 10.01 1.35
CA ILE A 173 20.57 8.86 0.45
C ILE A 173 21.93 8.14 0.52
N PHE A 174 21.91 6.83 0.76
CA PHE A 174 23.10 5.98 0.80
C PHE A 174 22.94 4.80 -0.15
N LYS A 175 23.85 4.72 -1.14
CA LYS A 175 23.94 3.57 -2.03
C LYS A 175 24.82 2.46 -1.51
N ASN A 176 24.43 1.22 -1.71
CA ASN A 176 25.18 0.00 -1.47
C ASN A 176 26.25 -0.20 -2.58
N SER A 177 26.87 -1.38 -2.62
CA SER A 177 27.75 -1.83 -3.70
C SER A 177 27.90 -3.36 -3.69
N GLY A 178 26.81 -4.10 -3.46
CA GLY A 178 26.76 -5.56 -3.29
C GLY A 178 27.36 -6.13 -2.02
N GLU A 179 28.46 -5.55 -1.54
CA GLU A 179 29.23 -6.05 -0.40
C GLU A 179 28.83 -5.40 0.94
N GLY A 180 27.64 -4.76 1.01
CA GLY A 180 27.12 -4.08 2.21
C GLY A 180 27.82 -2.76 2.55
N THR A 181 28.52 -2.16 1.58
CA THR A 181 29.34 -0.95 1.77
C THR A 181 28.58 0.30 1.34
N PHE A 182 27.90 0.93 2.29
CA PHE A 182 27.02 2.07 2.02
C PHE A 182 27.75 3.41 1.85
N THR A 183 27.54 4.12 0.75
CA THR A 183 28.13 5.44 0.40
C THR A 183 27.05 6.52 0.35
N LYS A 184 27.20 7.62 1.10
CA LYS A 184 26.27 8.77 0.98
C LYS A 184 26.47 9.45 -0.38
N THR A 185 25.49 9.33 -1.27
CA THR A 185 25.52 9.83 -2.64
C THR A 185 24.75 11.13 -2.80
N GLY A 186 23.60 11.25 -2.13
CA GLY A 186 22.66 12.36 -2.30
C GLY A 186 22.02 12.84 -0.99
N THR A 187 21.19 13.86 -1.09
CA THR A 187 20.40 14.41 0.03
C THR A 187 19.18 15.15 -0.50
N ILE A 188 17.98 14.73 -0.11
CA ILE A 188 16.72 15.38 -0.47
C ILE A 188 16.53 16.59 0.44
N GLN A 189 16.42 17.80 -0.13
CA GLN A 189 16.27 19.02 0.67
C GLN A 189 14.82 19.20 1.14
N GLU A 190 14.64 19.47 2.43
CA GLU A 190 13.34 19.54 3.09
C GLU A 190 13.12 20.90 3.78
N SER A 191 11.85 21.26 3.98
CA SER A 191 11.45 22.55 4.57
C SER A 191 11.58 22.57 6.10
N GLN A 192 11.42 21.40 6.73
CA GLN A 192 11.57 21.10 8.15
C GLN A 192 12.13 19.69 8.29
N HIS A 193 12.33 19.21 9.52
CA HIS A 193 12.86 17.85 9.74
C HIS A 193 11.84 16.78 9.31
N SER A 194 12.25 15.84 8.47
CA SER A 194 11.51 14.59 8.24
C SER A 194 11.54 13.73 9.49
N GLN A 195 10.38 13.17 9.85
CA GLN A 195 10.20 12.37 11.07
C GLN A 195 9.94 10.90 10.76
N PHE A 196 9.44 10.62 9.56
CA PHE A 196 9.29 9.30 8.97
C PHE A 196 9.60 9.41 7.47
N VAL A 197 10.13 8.34 6.89
CA VAL A 197 10.39 8.20 5.46
C VAL A 197 10.07 6.77 5.06
N GLU A 198 9.48 6.57 3.90
CA GLU A 198 9.27 5.27 3.26
C GLU A 198 9.58 5.32 1.77
N LEU A 199 9.80 4.15 1.19
CA LEU A 199 9.98 3.93 -0.25
C LEU A 199 8.78 3.17 -0.80
N LEU A 200 8.22 3.65 -1.91
CA LEU A 200 7.08 3.05 -2.60
C LEU A 200 7.05 3.59 -4.04
N ASP A 201 6.77 2.74 -5.01
CA ASP A 201 6.39 3.16 -6.37
C ASP A 201 4.96 3.74 -6.31
N VAL A 202 4.80 5.08 -6.32
CA VAL A 202 3.49 5.72 -6.09
C VAL A 202 2.78 6.13 -7.38
N ASN A 203 3.43 6.01 -8.54
CA ASN A 203 2.85 6.29 -9.87
C ASN A 203 2.68 5.02 -10.73
N ALA A 204 3.11 3.87 -10.24
CA ALA A 204 3.11 2.57 -10.89
C ALA A 204 3.98 2.50 -12.17
N ASP A 205 5.12 3.21 -12.19
CA ASP A 205 6.08 3.25 -13.32
C ASP A 205 7.26 2.26 -13.22
N GLY A 206 7.42 1.57 -12.09
CA GLY A 206 8.49 0.60 -11.83
C GLY A 206 9.74 1.17 -11.14
N ILE A 207 9.66 2.39 -10.61
CA ILE A 207 10.73 3.05 -9.84
C ILE A 207 10.23 3.35 -8.43
N LEU A 208 11.05 3.12 -7.40
CA LEU A 208 10.71 3.55 -6.04
C LEU A 208 10.80 5.09 -5.89
N ASP A 209 9.73 5.69 -5.38
CA ASP A 209 9.64 7.08 -4.97
C ASP A 209 9.84 7.21 -3.44
N VAL A 210 10.13 8.43 -2.96
CA VAL A 210 10.21 8.72 -1.52
C VAL A 210 8.95 9.40 -1.03
N ILE A 211 8.35 8.80 -0.01
CA ILE A 211 7.30 9.39 0.82
C ILE A 211 7.95 9.87 2.11
N SER A 212 7.85 11.16 2.42
CA SER A 212 8.43 11.75 3.63
C SER A 212 7.38 12.47 4.47
N VAL A 213 7.33 12.19 5.78
CA VAL A 213 6.46 12.91 6.72
C VAL A 213 7.24 14.07 7.35
N VAL A 214 6.87 15.29 6.96
CA VAL A 214 7.55 16.55 7.30
C VAL A 214 6.58 17.47 8.04
N GLY A 215 6.59 17.38 9.37
CA GLY A 215 5.74 18.19 10.24
C GLY A 215 4.28 17.82 10.06
N THR A 216 3.45 18.75 9.59
CA THR A 216 2.02 18.51 9.33
C THR A 216 1.72 18.12 7.89
N SER A 217 2.69 17.57 7.15
CA SER A 217 2.57 17.26 5.73
C SER A 217 3.20 15.92 5.36
N VAL A 218 2.66 15.27 4.35
CA VAL A 218 3.34 14.23 3.57
C VAL A 218 3.92 14.90 2.32
N TYR A 219 5.20 14.72 2.03
CA TYR A 219 5.85 15.17 0.79
C TYR A 219 6.19 13.96 -0.07
N ILE A 220 5.90 14.07 -1.37
CA ILE A 220 6.17 13.03 -2.37
C ILE A 220 7.32 13.50 -3.26
N TYR A 221 8.37 12.71 -3.34
CA TYR A 221 9.53 12.95 -4.19
C TYR A 221 9.67 11.81 -5.20
N LEU A 222 9.43 12.10 -6.48
CA LEU A 222 9.54 11.11 -7.54
C LEU A 222 10.99 10.69 -7.77
N GLY A 223 11.24 9.39 -7.87
CA GLY A 223 12.52 8.82 -8.27
C GLY A 223 12.84 9.05 -9.75
N ASN A 224 14.01 8.58 -10.17
CA ASN A 224 14.42 8.62 -11.58
C ASN A 224 15.14 7.35 -12.08
N GLY A 225 15.09 6.25 -11.31
CA GLY A 225 15.81 5.01 -11.61
C GLY A 225 17.33 5.18 -11.56
N SER A 226 17.85 6.18 -10.82
CA SER A 226 19.28 6.37 -10.60
C SER A 226 19.62 6.88 -9.19
N GLY A 227 18.70 6.72 -8.23
CA GLY A 227 18.84 7.18 -6.84
C GLY A 227 18.85 8.70 -6.64
N GLU A 228 18.35 9.47 -7.62
CA GLU A 228 18.05 10.89 -7.45
C GLU A 228 16.52 11.10 -7.40
N PHE A 229 16.08 12.06 -6.57
CA PHE A 229 14.66 12.29 -6.29
C PHE A 229 14.27 13.75 -6.48
N THR A 230 13.10 14.01 -7.06
CA THR A 230 12.57 15.35 -7.35
C THR A 230 11.24 15.57 -6.65
N PHE A 231 11.11 16.68 -5.90
CA PHE A 231 9.84 17.04 -5.23
C PHE A 231 8.71 17.18 -6.26
N ASN A 232 7.67 16.37 -6.10
CA ASN A 232 6.46 16.41 -6.93
C ASN A 232 5.39 17.27 -6.28
N ASN A 233 4.93 16.88 -5.10
CA ASN A 233 3.85 17.55 -4.38
C ASN A 233 3.93 17.30 -2.86
N GLY A 234 2.97 17.86 -2.13
CA GLY A 234 2.76 17.51 -0.73
C GLY A 234 1.30 17.67 -0.30
N ILE A 235 0.86 16.77 0.59
CA ILE A 235 -0.48 16.69 1.16
C ILE A 235 -0.42 17.21 2.60
N SER A 236 -1.26 18.19 2.93
CA SER A 236 -1.41 18.63 4.32
C SER A 236 -2.24 17.62 5.13
N LEU A 237 -1.76 17.28 6.32
CA LEU A 237 -2.50 16.48 7.30
C LEU A 237 -3.15 17.43 8.33
N PRO A 238 -4.39 17.91 8.12
CA PRO A 238 -5.09 18.72 9.11
C PRO A 238 -5.33 17.88 10.37
N ASN A 239 -5.02 18.47 11.53
CA ASN A 239 -5.05 17.78 12.83
C ASN A 239 -3.97 16.67 12.98
N SER A 240 -2.77 16.87 12.43
CA SER A 240 -1.58 16.04 12.70
C SER A 240 -0.84 16.45 13.98
N GLY A 241 -0.41 17.71 14.09
CA GLY A 241 0.25 18.19 15.32
C GLY A 241 1.16 19.42 15.13
N SER A 242 2.29 19.41 15.82
CA SER A 242 3.41 20.34 15.68
C SER A 242 4.60 19.72 14.94
N ASP A 243 5.54 20.56 14.51
CA ASP A 243 6.59 20.27 13.51
C ASP A 243 7.78 19.41 13.98
N ASN A 244 7.69 18.79 15.17
CA ASN A 244 8.78 18.02 15.77
C ASN A 244 8.32 16.64 16.29
N GLU A 245 7.12 16.19 15.89
CA GLU A 245 6.45 15.02 16.44
C GLU A 245 6.85 13.70 15.78
N ARG A 246 6.55 12.57 16.46
CA ARG A 246 6.83 11.22 15.93
C ARG A 246 5.57 10.72 15.24
N HIS A 247 5.58 10.82 13.92
CA HIS A 247 4.66 10.11 13.05
C HIS A 247 5.27 8.75 12.70
N GLU A 248 4.45 7.72 12.54
CA GLU A 248 4.79 6.46 11.88
C GLU A 248 3.72 6.20 10.81
N MET A 249 4.08 5.46 9.77
CA MET A 249 3.21 5.17 8.62
C MET A 249 3.10 3.66 8.43
N THR A 250 1.97 3.22 7.90
CA THR A 250 1.81 1.90 7.31
C THR A 250 1.07 2.03 5.98
N MET A 251 1.20 1.04 5.11
CA MET A 251 0.78 1.11 3.71
C MET A 251 0.06 -0.19 3.32
N SER A 252 -0.96 -0.08 2.47
CA SER A 252 -1.73 -1.20 1.89
C SER A 252 -2.68 -0.62 0.85
N ASP A 253 -3.23 -1.44 -0.04
CA ASP A 253 -4.47 -1.08 -0.72
C ASP A 253 -5.62 -1.13 0.31
N PHE A 254 -6.20 0.02 0.68
CA PHE A 254 -7.29 0.08 1.67
C PHE A 254 -8.67 0.19 1.03
N ASN A 255 -8.77 0.48 -0.28
CA ASN A 255 -10.02 0.76 -0.99
C ASN A 255 -10.34 -0.23 -2.15
N GLN A 256 -9.40 -1.13 -2.46
CA GLN A 256 -9.39 -2.15 -3.52
C GLN A 256 -9.30 -1.63 -4.96
N ASP A 257 -8.70 -0.46 -5.19
CA ASP A 257 -8.47 0.09 -6.54
C ASP A 257 -7.14 -0.34 -7.19
N GLY A 258 -6.30 -1.11 -6.48
CA GLY A 258 -5.02 -1.62 -6.97
C GLY A 258 -3.82 -0.70 -6.72
N LEU A 259 -4.02 0.41 -6.02
CA LEU A 259 -3.00 1.36 -5.61
C LEU A 259 -2.72 1.22 -4.11
N ILE A 260 -1.48 1.51 -3.71
CA ILE A 260 -1.07 1.46 -2.30
C ILE A 260 -1.34 2.80 -1.63
N ASP A 261 -2.25 2.79 -0.65
CA ASP A 261 -2.67 3.91 0.20
C ASP A 261 -1.79 4.06 1.45
N LEU A 262 -1.93 5.19 2.16
CA LEU A 262 -1.16 5.51 3.36
C LEU A 262 -2.07 5.67 4.59
N ALA A 263 -1.69 5.05 5.70
CA ALA A 263 -2.25 5.30 7.03
C ALA A 263 -1.17 5.81 7.99
N ILE A 264 -1.43 6.94 8.67
CA ILE A 264 -0.40 7.73 9.37
C ILE A 264 -0.84 8.01 10.81
N SER A 265 0.00 7.67 11.81
CA SER A 265 -0.25 7.94 13.23
C SER A 265 0.08 9.38 13.62
N ASN A 266 -0.93 10.14 14.08
CA ASN A 266 -0.80 11.54 14.51
C ASN A 266 -0.76 11.64 16.04
N ILE A 267 0.44 11.75 16.60
CA ILE A 267 0.69 11.51 18.03
C ILE A 267 0.12 12.58 18.99
N SER A 268 0.10 13.88 18.66
CA SER A 268 -0.45 14.90 19.58
C SER A 268 -1.97 15.06 19.51
N THR A 269 -2.59 14.56 18.45
CA THR A 269 -4.01 14.75 18.15
C THR A 269 -4.83 13.46 18.24
N GLY A 270 -4.21 12.37 18.70
CA GLY A 270 -4.89 11.15 19.10
C GLY A 270 -5.59 10.41 17.95
N ASN A 271 -5.12 10.53 16.71
CA ASN A 271 -5.81 9.95 15.55
C ASN A 271 -4.86 9.30 14.51
N VAL A 272 -5.43 8.50 13.62
CA VAL A 272 -4.78 8.07 12.36
C VAL A 272 -5.44 8.81 11.20
N SER A 273 -4.64 9.36 10.28
CA SER A 273 -5.12 9.87 8.99
C SER A 273 -4.99 8.81 7.90
N ILE A 274 -6.01 8.70 7.04
CA ILE A 274 -6.00 7.86 5.84
C ILE A 274 -5.90 8.74 4.60
N CYS A 275 -4.91 8.46 3.75
CA CYS A 275 -4.64 9.15 2.49
C CYS A 275 -4.68 8.14 1.34
N LEU A 276 -5.69 8.26 0.48
CA LEU A 276 -5.81 7.41 -0.71
C LEU A 276 -4.81 7.82 -1.79
N ASN A 277 -4.26 6.88 -2.54
CA ASN A 277 -3.48 7.17 -3.75
C ASN A 277 -4.42 7.51 -4.92
N ASN A 278 -4.06 8.48 -5.76
CA ASN A 278 -4.82 8.82 -6.97
C ASN A 278 -4.21 8.21 -8.26
N GLY A 279 -3.09 7.49 -8.17
CA GLY A 279 -2.42 6.81 -9.28
C GLY A 279 -1.52 7.71 -10.14
N ASP A 280 -1.38 8.99 -9.78
CA ASP A 280 -0.55 9.98 -10.46
C ASP A 280 0.54 10.59 -9.54
N ALA A 281 0.97 9.80 -8.54
CA ALA A 281 1.81 10.23 -7.42
C ALA A 281 1.23 11.39 -6.58
N THR A 282 -0.07 11.66 -6.67
CA THR A 282 -0.78 12.52 -5.71
C THR A 282 -1.65 11.68 -4.78
N PHE A 283 -1.82 12.12 -3.53
CA PHE A 283 -2.69 11.47 -2.55
C PHE A 283 -3.83 12.38 -2.10
N SER A 284 -4.96 11.78 -1.74
CA SER A 284 -6.18 12.43 -1.27
C SER A 284 -6.44 12.04 0.19
N LEU A 285 -6.38 13.01 1.12
CA LEU A 285 -6.82 12.77 2.50
C LEU A 285 -8.32 12.43 2.52
N LEU A 286 -8.65 11.21 2.94
CA LEU A 286 -10.01 10.69 2.99
C LEU A 286 -10.68 11.00 4.34
N ASN A 287 -10.09 10.50 5.42
CA ASN A 287 -10.67 10.51 6.77
C ASN A 287 -9.56 10.56 7.84
N SER A 288 -9.97 10.83 9.09
CA SER A 288 -9.12 10.58 10.27
C SER A 288 -9.92 9.93 11.40
N TYR A 289 -9.33 8.94 12.08
CA TYR A 289 -9.97 8.10 13.09
C TYR A 289 -9.31 8.25 14.46
N THR A 290 -10.07 8.61 15.49
CA THR A 290 -9.53 8.78 16.86
C THR A 290 -9.18 7.43 17.50
N VAL A 291 -7.93 7.31 17.93
CA VAL A 291 -7.28 6.08 18.45
C VAL A 291 -6.53 6.37 19.76
N GLY A 292 -7.23 7.02 20.70
CA GLY A 292 -6.68 7.41 22.00
C GLY A 292 -6.16 8.85 22.05
N SER A 293 -5.00 9.05 22.67
CA SER A 293 -4.33 10.34 22.89
C SER A 293 -2.86 10.38 22.45
N THR A 294 -2.15 9.25 22.33
CA THR A 294 -0.80 9.20 21.73
C THR A 294 -0.58 7.93 20.88
N PRO A 295 -1.27 7.78 19.74
CA PRO A 295 -0.95 6.72 18.78
C PRO A 295 0.51 6.87 18.35
N ARG A 296 1.25 5.77 18.36
CA ARG A 296 2.70 5.79 18.12
C ARG A 296 3.08 4.92 16.94
N SER A 297 3.05 3.61 17.11
CA SER A 297 3.31 2.64 16.05
C SER A 297 2.01 2.12 15.44
N ILE A 298 2.07 1.87 14.15
CA ILE A 298 0.94 1.50 13.29
C ILE A 298 1.37 0.39 12.33
N VAL A 299 0.52 -0.60 12.09
CA VAL A 299 0.73 -1.67 11.09
C VAL A 299 -0.57 -2.04 10.40
N SER A 300 -0.51 -2.40 9.12
CA SER A 300 -1.61 -2.90 8.30
C SER A 300 -1.63 -4.43 8.18
N GLY A 301 -2.71 -4.97 7.64
CA GLY A 301 -2.88 -6.38 7.26
C GLY A 301 -4.24 -6.95 7.65
N ASP A 302 -4.71 -7.99 6.96
CA ASP A 302 -5.95 -8.68 7.34
C ASP A 302 -5.79 -9.37 8.71
N PHE A 303 -6.50 -8.85 9.72
CA PHE A 303 -6.51 -9.39 11.08
C PHE A 303 -7.79 -10.17 11.42
N ASN A 304 -8.77 -10.24 10.50
CA ASN A 304 -10.10 -10.79 10.79
C ASN A 304 -10.56 -11.92 9.84
N GLY A 305 -9.98 -12.01 8.64
CA GLY A 305 -10.17 -13.07 7.65
C GLY A 305 -11.21 -12.77 6.59
N ASP A 306 -11.50 -11.49 6.32
CA ASP A 306 -12.45 -11.05 5.28
C ASP A 306 -11.80 -10.67 3.94
N GLY A 307 -10.46 -10.62 3.89
CA GLY A 307 -9.68 -10.25 2.71
C GLY A 307 -9.31 -8.77 2.63
N TYR A 308 -9.67 -7.95 3.62
CA TYR A 308 -9.31 -6.53 3.66
C TYR A 308 -8.14 -6.24 4.59
N SER A 309 -7.33 -5.25 4.23
CA SER A 309 -6.26 -4.77 5.12
C SER A 309 -6.86 -3.92 6.25
N ASP A 310 -6.87 -4.47 7.47
CA ASP A 310 -7.18 -3.80 8.73
C ASP A 310 -5.97 -2.96 9.19
N ILE A 311 -6.15 -2.11 10.22
CA ILE A 311 -5.06 -1.31 10.82
C ILE A 311 -5.00 -1.54 12.33
N ALA A 312 -3.80 -1.85 12.86
CA ALA A 312 -3.52 -1.94 14.29
C ALA A 312 -2.66 -0.76 14.76
N VAL A 313 -3.02 -0.14 15.89
CA VAL A 313 -2.34 1.04 16.45
C VAL A 313 -2.15 0.90 17.96
N ASN A 314 -0.95 1.18 18.47
CA ASN A 314 -0.71 1.25 19.91
C ASN A 314 -0.71 2.70 20.43
N ASP A 315 -1.29 2.93 21.61
CA ASP A 315 -1.20 4.20 22.33
C ASP A 315 -0.19 4.12 23.49
N TYR A 316 0.82 4.97 23.43
CA TYR A 316 1.91 5.04 24.42
C TYR A 316 1.51 5.63 25.79
N SER A 317 0.38 6.34 25.87
CA SER A 317 -0.13 7.05 27.05
C SER A 317 -1.28 6.33 27.77
N LEU A 318 -1.95 5.42 27.07
CA LEU A 318 -3.13 4.68 27.56
C LEU A 318 -2.89 3.17 27.68
N ASP A 319 -1.70 2.67 27.30
CA ASP A 319 -1.34 1.25 27.25
C ASP A 319 -2.36 0.37 26.49
N ASN A 320 -3.00 0.95 25.46
CA ASN A 320 -4.05 0.33 24.66
C ASN A 320 -3.53 -0.12 23.28
N LEU A 321 -4.09 -1.23 22.80
CA LEU A 321 -4.09 -1.61 21.38
C LEU A 321 -5.48 -1.36 20.79
N TYR A 322 -5.53 -0.63 19.68
CA TYR A 322 -6.71 -0.38 18.88
C TYR A 322 -6.59 -1.15 17.55
N ILE A 323 -7.63 -1.88 17.16
CA ILE A 323 -7.76 -2.41 15.79
C ILE A 323 -8.90 -1.66 15.10
N LEU A 324 -8.60 -1.07 13.96
CA LEU A 324 -9.53 -0.40 13.06
C LEU A 324 -9.84 -1.42 11.96
N GLN A 325 -11.07 -1.92 11.94
CA GLN A 325 -11.50 -2.90 10.96
C GLN A 325 -11.97 -2.21 9.69
N ASN A 326 -11.44 -2.59 8.54
CA ASN A 326 -11.81 -2.04 7.24
C ASN A 326 -13.14 -2.66 6.75
N ASP A 327 -13.87 -1.98 5.87
CA ASP A 327 -15.01 -2.55 5.14
C ASP A 327 -14.72 -2.78 3.65
N GLY A 328 -13.47 -2.56 3.26
CA GLY A 328 -12.97 -2.62 1.88
C GLY A 328 -13.06 -1.30 1.14
N THR A 329 -13.64 -0.25 1.72
CA THR A 329 -13.79 1.08 1.07
C THR A 329 -12.94 2.17 1.72
N ALA A 330 -11.88 1.75 2.45
CA ALA A 330 -11.11 2.56 3.40
C ALA A 330 -11.97 3.25 4.48
N ALA A 331 -13.18 2.71 4.75
CA ALA A 331 -14.08 3.18 5.78
C ALA A 331 -13.96 2.32 7.04
N PHE A 332 -13.09 2.76 7.95
CA PHE A 332 -12.74 1.96 9.13
C PHE A 332 -13.76 2.07 10.28
N THR A 333 -13.96 0.95 10.98
CA THR A 333 -14.71 0.87 12.24
C THR A 333 -13.78 0.54 13.42
N LEU A 334 -13.87 1.31 14.51
CA LEU A 334 -13.02 1.08 15.68
C LEU A 334 -13.56 -0.10 16.49
N SER A 335 -12.87 -1.24 16.45
CA SER A 335 -13.11 -2.33 17.40
C SER A 335 -12.75 -1.84 18.82
N SER A 336 -13.42 -2.38 19.84
CA SER A 336 -13.18 -1.94 21.22
C SER A 336 -11.74 -2.26 21.65
N PRO A 337 -11.05 -1.37 22.39
CA PRO A 337 -9.63 -1.54 22.73
C PRO A 337 -9.38 -2.91 23.37
N MET A 338 -8.46 -3.66 22.77
CA MET A 338 -8.17 -5.04 23.14
C MET A 338 -7.37 -5.08 24.44
N ALA A 339 -8.12 -5.09 25.55
CA ALA A 339 -7.71 -5.38 26.93
C ALA A 339 -6.31 -4.89 27.36
N THR A 340 -6.29 -3.91 28.26
CA THR A 340 -5.12 -3.58 29.10
C THR A 340 -4.43 -4.85 29.59
N LEU A 341 -3.14 -4.99 29.28
CA LEU A 341 -2.35 -6.15 29.68
C LEU A 341 -2.26 -6.26 31.22
N PRO A 342 -2.31 -7.48 31.80
CA PRO A 342 -2.45 -7.71 33.24
C PRO A 342 -1.16 -7.59 34.06
#